data_AF-A0A0L8IGF7-F1
#
_entry.id   AF-A0A0L8IGF7-F1
#
_cell.length_a   1.000
_cell.length_b   1.000
_cell.length_c   1.000
_cell.angle_alpha   90.00
_cell.angle_beta   90.00
_cell.angle_gamma   90.00
#
_symmetry.space_group_name_H-M   'P 1'
#
loop_
_entity.id
_entity.type
_entity.pdbx_description
1 polymer ?
#
loop_
_entity_poly.entity_id
_entity_poly.type
_entity_poly.pdbx_seq_one_letter_code
_entity_poly.pdbx_strand_id
1 'polypeptide(L)'
;MDEKPSTSYNPATDATTPTTSESNISLSDVGGNETLHKTTKNILLRHALNNDKVQLWKPPYTLDNGEQGLIPQEMLLKYSQLVKTTTNKVAEMMEALRQNALQKLSARGKFNTHGVATLKLRINSCRKIKISNSEIIEVNLQQTGLFLRTKIAEMCGVQTENIKMIVSGRLLSDEQSLCDQNVKCNSLVLVIVSQFTPSEVHIMEGSMMDLANSRKEAEILSSKVEDSSDDTPFLEITDQNGRPLKLPASEKKALAFAMALNEKGRSYLKQKDYSSALILLLEADSEFKKCRSDILSAVDNFALVNLDIVWCYQQLQNIDELPDADKRLKICEDCFHQSYGANLERLTLMKVRDL
;
A
#
# COMPACT_ATOMS: atom_id res chain seq x y z
N MET A 1 16.37 13.70 88.95
CA MET A 1 16.22 12.61 87.96
C MET A 1 14.75 12.58 87.57
N ASP A 2 14.22 13.65 86.97
CA ASP A 2 14.43 14.09 85.57
C ASP A 2 14.03 12.95 84.62
N GLU A 3 13.04 13.04 83.73
CA GLU A 3 12.38 14.17 83.09
C GLU A 3 11.01 13.72 82.52
N LYS A 4 10.31 14.67 81.91
CA LYS A 4 8.90 14.76 81.47
C LYS A 4 8.41 13.80 80.36
N PRO A 5 7.07 13.80 80.08
CA PRO A 5 6.33 12.88 79.19
C PRO A 5 6.18 13.43 77.75
N SER A 6 5.28 12.80 76.95
CA SER A 6 4.77 13.16 75.59
C SER A 6 5.28 12.19 74.51
N THR A 7 4.55 11.72 73.49
CA THR A 7 3.25 12.06 72.93
C THR A 7 2.86 10.93 71.95
N SER A 8 1.56 10.77 71.74
CA SER A 8 0.94 9.98 70.66
C SER A 8 1.64 10.12 69.31
N TYR A 9 1.91 9.01 68.64
CA TYR A 9 2.14 9.01 67.19
C TYR A 9 1.25 7.97 66.53
N ASN A 10 0.32 8.49 65.75
CA ASN A 10 -0.54 7.81 64.82
C ASN A 10 -0.23 8.46 63.47
N PRO A 11 0.33 7.75 62.48
CA PRO A 11 0.30 8.23 61.12
C PRO A 11 -0.71 7.38 60.34
N ALA A 12 -1.86 7.99 60.09
CA ALA A 12 -2.61 7.72 58.88
C ALA A 12 -1.69 8.01 57.69
N THR A 13 -1.55 7.06 56.78
CA THR A 13 -0.97 7.29 55.45
C THR A 13 -1.97 6.86 54.39
N ASP A 14 -2.58 7.90 53.80
CA ASP A 14 -2.86 8.04 52.37
C ASP A 14 -3.57 6.90 51.66
N ALA A 15 -4.90 6.95 51.73
CA ALA A 15 -5.75 6.57 50.62
C ALA A 15 -5.62 7.61 49.51
N THR A 16 -4.70 7.40 48.57
CA THR A 16 -4.65 8.15 47.31
C THR A 16 -5.15 7.24 46.20
N THR A 17 -6.42 7.43 45.87
CA THR A 17 -7.05 6.99 44.63
C THR A 17 -6.24 7.48 43.43
N PRO A 18 -5.78 6.60 42.51
CA PRO A 18 -5.25 7.05 41.25
C PRO A 18 -6.42 7.46 40.35
N THR A 19 -6.58 8.77 40.23
CA THR A 19 -7.44 9.47 39.29
C THR A 19 -7.16 8.96 37.87
N THR A 20 -8.22 8.50 37.21
CA THR A 20 -8.26 8.17 35.79
C THR A 20 -7.89 9.42 34.98
N SER A 21 -6.63 9.51 34.54
CA SER A 21 -6.24 10.46 33.51
C SER A 21 -6.65 9.88 32.16
N GLU A 22 -7.91 10.11 31.80
CA GLU A 22 -8.33 10.11 30.40
C GLU A 22 -7.50 11.17 29.67
N SER A 23 -6.41 10.74 29.07
CA SER A 23 -5.69 11.52 28.07
C SER A 23 -6.58 11.63 26.85
N ASN A 24 -7.41 12.67 26.84
CA ASN A 24 -8.05 13.22 25.66
C ASN A 24 -6.98 13.41 24.58
N ILE A 25 -6.90 12.46 23.64
CA ILE A 25 -6.15 12.62 22.40
C ILE A 25 -6.91 13.67 21.60
N SER A 26 -6.48 14.92 21.73
CA SER A 26 -6.91 16.03 20.91
C SER A 26 -6.61 15.72 19.44
N LEU A 27 -7.67 15.37 18.70
CA LEU A 27 -7.72 15.35 17.24
C LEU A 27 -7.57 16.78 16.71
N SER A 28 -6.33 17.27 16.69
CA SER A 28 -5.97 18.51 16.01
C SER A 28 -4.75 18.26 15.12
N ASP A 29 -4.97 17.53 14.03
CA ASP A 29 -4.05 17.48 12.89
C ASP A 29 -4.82 17.96 11.65
N VAL A 30 -4.85 19.28 11.48
CA VAL A 30 -5.81 20.04 10.65
C VAL A 30 -5.42 20.11 9.16
N GLY A 31 -4.36 19.43 8.71
CA GLY A 31 -4.00 19.39 7.28
C GLY A 31 -4.72 18.29 6.45
N GLY A 32 -5.08 17.17 7.08
CA GLY A 32 -5.62 16.01 6.38
C GLY A 32 -7.10 16.13 6.00
N ASN A 33 -7.89 16.77 6.87
CA ASN A 33 -9.35 16.80 6.73
C ASN A 33 -9.82 17.71 5.60
N GLU A 34 -9.15 18.86 5.40
CA GLU A 34 -9.47 19.81 4.33
C GLU A 34 -9.11 19.27 2.94
N THR A 35 -7.95 18.61 2.81
CA THR A 35 -7.49 17.98 1.57
C THR A 35 -8.41 16.82 1.16
N LEU A 36 -8.82 15.99 2.13
CA LEU A 36 -9.75 14.90 1.91
C LEU A 36 -11.12 15.45 1.49
N HIS A 37 -11.64 16.47 2.18
CA HIS A 37 -12.93 17.09 1.85
C HIS A 37 -12.94 17.76 0.47
N LYS A 38 -11.84 18.42 0.09
CA LYS A 38 -11.64 18.99 -1.26
C LYS A 38 -11.62 17.90 -2.33
N THR A 39 -11.01 16.76 -2.04
CA THR A 39 -10.94 15.61 -2.95
C THR A 39 -12.31 14.95 -3.13
N THR A 40 -13.04 14.71 -2.04
CA THR A 40 -14.41 14.13 -2.08
C THR A 40 -15.35 15.00 -2.90
N LYS A 41 -15.29 16.32 -2.72
CA LYS A 41 -16.07 17.28 -3.53
C LYS A 41 -15.71 17.20 -5.01
N ASN A 42 -14.43 17.02 -5.35
CA ASN A 42 -13.97 16.87 -6.74
C ASN A 42 -14.48 15.57 -7.38
N ILE A 43 -14.48 14.47 -6.62
CA ILE A 43 -15.03 13.17 -7.06
C ILE A 43 -16.54 13.28 -7.33
N LEU A 44 -17.30 13.90 -6.41
CA LEU A 44 -18.74 14.11 -6.58
C LEU A 44 -19.04 14.96 -7.81
N LEU A 45 -18.28 16.05 -8.02
CA LEU A 45 -18.44 16.89 -9.22
C LEU A 45 -18.14 16.11 -10.50
N ARG A 46 -17.04 15.35 -10.55
CA ARG A 46 -16.69 14.49 -11.70
C ARG A 46 -17.79 13.48 -12.01
N HIS A 47 -18.30 12.80 -10.98
CA HIS A 47 -19.36 11.82 -11.13
C HIS A 47 -20.64 12.46 -11.69
N ALA A 48 -21.03 13.62 -11.17
CA ALA A 48 -22.20 14.34 -11.64
C ALA A 48 -22.04 14.79 -13.10
N LEU A 49 -20.89 15.35 -13.46
CA LEU A 49 -20.57 15.74 -14.85
C LEU A 49 -20.61 14.54 -15.79
N ASN A 50 -20.10 13.39 -15.37
CA ASN A 50 -20.13 12.16 -16.17
C ASN A 50 -21.56 11.65 -16.37
N ASN A 51 -22.39 11.67 -15.33
CA ASN A 51 -23.81 11.28 -15.42
C ASN A 51 -24.59 12.19 -16.37
N ASP A 52 -24.31 13.49 -16.33
CA ASP A 52 -24.90 14.48 -17.23
C ASP A 52 -24.23 14.48 -18.63
N LYS A 53 -23.27 13.59 -18.87
CA LYS A 53 -22.49 13.46 -20.12
C LYS A 53 -21.81 14.77 -20.56
N VAL A 54 -21.44 15.62 -19.61
CA VAL A 54 -20.78 16.90 -19.87
C VAL A 54 -19.31 16.67 -20.19
N GLN A 55 -18.89 17.08 -21.38
CA GLN A 55 -17.50 16.95 -21.85
C GLN A 55 -16.84 18.32 -21.88
N LEU A 56 -16.18 18.70 -20.78
CA LEU A 56 -15.58 20.04 -20.61
C LEU A 56 -14.50 20.37 -21.66
N TRP A 57 -13.88 19.37 -22.28
CA TRP A 57 -12.87 19.54 -23.32
C TRP A 57 -13.45 19.77 -24.73
N LYS A 58 -14.77 19.88 -24.87
CA LYS A 58 -15.46 20.18 -26.14
C LYS A 58 -16.13 21.57 -26.10
N PRO A 59 -16.48 22.15 -27.25
CA PRO A 59 -17.34 23.32 -27.32
C PRO A 59 -18.69 23.05 -26.62
N PRO A 60 -19.28 24.04 -25.92
CA PRO A 60 -18.86 25.44 -25.79
C PRO A 60 -17.85 25.73 -24.66
N TYR A 61 -17.42 24.71 -23.91
CA TYR A 61 -16.61 24.86 -22.69
C TYR A 61 -15.11 25.04 -22.95
N THR A 62 -14.64 24.55 -24.10
CA THR A 62 -13.29 24.79 -24.59
C THR A 62 -13.38 25.35 -26.01
N LEU A 63 -12.72 26.49 -26.23
CA LEU A 63 -12.57 27.11 -27.55
C LEU A 63 -11.54 26.36 -28.40
N ASP A 64 -11.53 26.58 -29.71
CA ASP A 64 -10.62 25.87 -30.64
C ASP A 64 -9.13 26.12 -30.34
N ASN A 65 -8.81 27.24 -29.69
CA ASN A 65 -7.46 27.58 -29.22
C ASN A 65 -7.07 26.90 -27.89
N GLY A 66 -7.97 26.10 -27.29
CA GLY A 66 -7.76 25.46 -25.99
C GLY A 66 -8.08 26.33 -24.77
N GLU A 67 -8.48 27.59 -24.97
CA GLU A 67 -8.86 28.50 -23.89
C GLU A 67 -10.21 28.14 -23.27
N GLN A 68 -10.46 28.71 -22.09
CA GLN A 68 -11.71 28.53 -21.37
C GLN A 68 -12.86 29.15 -22.17
N GLY A 69 -13.81 28.31 -22.55
CA GLY A 69 -15.07 28.73 -23.16
C GLY A 69 -16.13 29.11 -22.12
N LEU A 70 -17.38 29.19 -22.54
CA LEU A 70 -18.48 29.63 -21.69
C LEU A 70 -19.02 28.46 -20.87
N ILE A 71 -18.98 28.61 -19.53
CA ILE A 71 -19.69 27.73 -18.59
C ILE A 71 -20.99 28.44 -18.18
N PRO A 72 -22.18 27.91 -18.54
CA PRO A 72 -23.45 28.53 -18.17
C PRO A 72 -23.60 28.71 -16.65
N GLN A 73 -24.09 29.87 -16.21
CA GLN A 73 -24.28 30.13 -14.77
C GLN A 73 -25.27 29.16 -14.11
N GLU A 74 -26.30 28.73 -14.84
CA GLU A 74 -27.26 27.72 -14.36
C GLU A 74 -26.60 26.40 -14.01
N MET A 75 -25.59 25.99 -14.80
CA MET A 75 -24.79 24.80 -14.55
C MET A 75 -23.97 24.94 -13.27
N LEU A 76 -23.30 26.09 -13.10
CA LEU A 76 -22.56 26.37 -11.86
C LEU A 76 -23.47 26.35 -10.64
N LEU A 77 -24.68 26.91 -10.75
CA LEU A 77 -25.66 26.89 -9.67
C LEU A 77 -26.10 25.46 -9.34
N LYS A 78 -26.47 24.65 -10.34
CA LYS A 78 -26.85 23.24 -10.17
C LYS A 78 -25.77 22.44 -9.42
N TYR A 79 -24.52 22.54 -9.86
CA TYR A 79 -23.43 21.77 -9.25
C TYR A 79 -22.96 22.36 -7.91
N SER A 80 -23.12 23.66 -7.68
CA SER A 80 -22.86 24.30 -6.37
C SER A 80 -23.77 23.75 -5.28
N GLN A 81 -25.05 23.54 -5.60
CA GLN A 81 -26.04 22.94 -4.69
C GLN A 81 -25.72 21.47 -4.40
N LEU A 82 -25.33 20.71 -5.44
CA LEU A 82 -24.97 19.29 -5.29
C LEU A 82 -23.70 19.09 -4.45
N VAL A 83 -22.64 19.85 -4.75
CA VAL A 83 -21.32 19.74 -4.10
C VAL A 83 -21.26 20.53 -2.78
N LYS A 84 -22.36 21.23 -2.42
CA LYS A 84 -22.50 22.06 -1.21
C LYS A 84 -21.33 23.04 -1.07
N THR A 85 -21.07 23.81 -2.12
CA THR A 85 -19.93 24.73 -2.23
C THR A 85 -20.33 25.97 -3.05
N THR A 86 -19.56 27.05 -3.02
CA THR A 86 -19.86 28.27 -3.78
C THR A 86 -19.68 28.07 -5.29
N THR A 87 -20.43 28.84 -6.09
CA THR A 87 -20.33 28.82 -7.57
C THR A 87 -18.92 29.11 -8.06
N ASN A 88 -18.19 30.04 -7.43
CA ASN A 88 -16.80 30.35 -7.76
C ASN A 88 -15.87 29.14 -7.58
N LYS A 89 -15.97 28.43 -6.45
CA LYS A 89 -15.17 27.23 -6.19
C LYS A 89 -15.53 26.08 -7.14
N VAL A 90 -16.81 25.96 -7.52
CA VAL A 90 -17.22 24.99 -8.56
C VAL A 90 -16.63 25.36 -9.91
N ALA A 91 -16.62 26.64 -10.29
CA ALA A 91 -16.00 27.10 -11.53
C ALA A 91 -14.49 26.80 -11.55
N GLU A 92 -13.77 27.08 -10.45
CA GLU A 92 -12.35 26.71 -10.29
C GLU A 92 -12.13 25.20 -10.42
N MET A 93 -12.99 24.40 -9.78
CA MET A 93 -12.92 22.94 -9.87
C MET A 93 -13.17 22.45 -11.30
N MET A 94 -14.19 22.99 -11.99
CA MET A 94 -14.48 22.66 -13.39
C MET A 94 -13.34 23.05 -14.32
N GLU A 95 -12.73 24.21 -14.11
CA GLU A 95 -11.57 24.65 -14.89
C GLU A 95 -10.38 23.72 -14.67
N ALA A 96 -10.10 23.33 -13.42
CA ALA A 96 -9.08 22.31 -13.14
C ALA A 96 -9.40 20.96 -13.80
N LEU A 97 -10.67 20.54 -13.86
CA LEU A 97 -11.09 19.32 -14.58
C LEU A 97 -10.89 19.45 -16.09
N ARG A 98 -11.23 20.60 -16.66
CA ARG A 98 -11.06 20.93 -18.08
C ARG A 98 -9.59 20.87 -18.48
N GLN A 99 -8.71 21.56 -17.73
CA GLN A 99 -7.27 21.54 -17.96
C GLN A 99 -6.69 20.12 -17.87
N ASN A 100 -7.10 19.34 -16.85
CA ASN A 100 -6.71 17.94 -16.73
C ASN A 100 -7.17 17.08 -17.93
N ALA A 101 -8.38 17.33 -18.44
CA ALA A 101 -8.90 16.63 -19.61
C ALA A 101 -8.11 16.98 -20.88
N LEU A 102 -7.77 18.26 -21.07
CA LEU A 102 -6.95 18.72 -22.20
C LEU A 102 -5.53 18.17 -22.14
N GLN A 103 -4.90 18.12 -20.97
CA GLN A 103 -3.60 17.49 -20.78
C GLN A 103 -3.65 15.99 -21.13
N LYS A 104 -4.69 15.27 -20.69
CA LYS A 104 -4.87 13.86 -21.06
C LYS A 104 -5.10 13.68 -22.56
N LEU A 105 -5.83 14.61 -23.20
CA LEU A 105 -6.10 14.58 -24.63
C LEU A 105 -4.82 14.82 -25.44
N SER A 106 -4.02 15.83 -25.07
CA SER A 106 -2.75 16.13 -25.72
C SER A 106 -1.74 14.99 -25.53
N ALA A 107 -1.66 14.41 -24.33
CA ALA A 107 -0.86 13.22 -24.05
C ALA A 107 -1.26 12.02 -24.93
N ARG A 108 -2.57 11.75 -25.08
CA ARG A 108 -3.08 10.71 -25.99
C ARG A 108 -2.78 11.03 -27.45
N GLY A 109 -2.87 12.30 -27.84
CA GLY A 109 -2.48 12.76 -29.17
C GLY A 109 -1.02 12.45 -29.48
N LYS A 110 -0.10 12.80 -28.56
CA LYS A 110 1.33 12.48 -28.64
C LYS A 110 1.59 10.97 -28.70
N PHE A 111 0.88 10.20 -27.89
CA PHE A 111 1.02 8.74 -27.89
C PHE A 111 0.59 8.12 -29.23
N ASN A 112 -0.55 8.55 -29.78
CA ASN A 112 -1.06 8.02 -31.05
C ASN A 112 -0.21 8.43 -32.26
N THR A 113 0.43 9.61 -32.22
CA THR A 113 1.20 10.15 -33.33
C THR A 113 2.68 9.75 -33.30
N HIS A 114 3.28 9.74 -32.10
CA HIS A 114 4.73 9.54 -31.92
C HIS A 114 5.09 8.29 -31.09
N GLY A 115 4.10 7.55 -30.57
CA GLY A 115 4.33 6.38 -29.71
C GLY A 115 4.85 6.74 -28.31
N VAL A 116 4.85 8.02 -27.93
CA VAL A 116 5.37 8.51 -26.65
C VAL A 116 4.23 8.62 -25.64
N ALA A 117 4.32 7.84 -24.57
CA ALA A 117 3.37 7.88 -23.47
C ALA A 117 3.80 8.90 -22.41
N THR A 118 2.85 9.69 -21.94
CA THR A 118 3.03 10.58 -20.79
C THR A 118 2.66 9.82 -19.52
N LEU A 119 3.57 9.69 -18.58
CA LEU A 119 3.33 9.10 -17.26
C LEU A 119 3.38 10.19 -16.19
N LYS A 120 2.54 10.06 -15.17
CA LYS A 120 2.57 10.93 -13.99
C LYS A 120 3.38 10.23 -12.90
N LEU A 121 4.35 10.91 -12.32
CA LEU A 121 5.16 10.39 -11.24
C LEU A 121 4.67 10.98 -9.92
N ARG A 122 4.41 10.12 -8.93
CA ARG A 122 4.23 10.54 -7.54
C ARG A 122 5.42 10.03 -6.75
N ILE A 123 6.26 10.95 -6.29
CA ILE A 123 7.54 10.60 -5.69
C ILE A 123 7.41 10.70 -4.18
N ASN A 124 7.72 9.60 -3.51
CA ASN A 124 7.80 9.51 -2.07
C ASN A 124 9.25 9.22 -1.69
N SER A 125 9.90 10.21 -1.09
CA SER A 125 11.32 10.16 -0.75
C SER A 125 11.51 10.46 0.72
N CYS A 126 12.27 9.60 1.40
CA CYS A 126 12.70 9.84 2.77
C CYS A 126 13.85 10.88 2.86
N ARG A 127 14.32 11.40 1.71
CA ARG A 127 15.38 12.42 1.60
C ARG A 127 14.90 13.63 0.80
N LYS A 128 15.54 14.79 1.01
CA LYS A 128 15.39 15.94 0.12
C LYS A 128 15.89 15.56 -1.27
N ILE A 129 14.97 15.48 -2.22
CA ILE A 129 15.25 15.29 -3.64
C ILE A 129 15.17 16.63 -4.37
N LYS A 130 15.80 16.72 -5.54
CA LYS A 130 15.88 17.95 -6.32
C LYS A 130 14.55 18.34 -6.98
N ILE A 131 13.62 17.40 -7.09
CA ILE A 131 12.37 17.54 -7.83
C ILE A 131 11.16 17.56 -6.90
N SER A 132 10.03 18.01 -7.44
CA SER A 132 8.76 18.01 -6.73
C SER A 132 8.30 16.58 -6.43
N ASN A 133 7.39 16.43 -5.46
CA ASN A 133 6.74 15.16 -5.15
C ASN A 133 5.78 14.69 -6.27
N SER A 134 5.54 15.52 -7.28
CA SER A 134 4.73 15.19 -8.46
C SER A 134 5.41 15.73 -9.72
N GLU A 135 5.71 14.85 -10.67
CA GLU A 135 6.36 15.20 -11.95
C GLU A 135 5.69 14.47 -13.11
N ILE A 136 5.99 14.92 -14.34
CA ILE A 136 5.53 14.25 -15.57
C ILE A 136 6.74 13.77 -16.35
N ILE A 137 6.69 12.54 -16.83
CA ILE A 137 7.74 11.96 -17.66
C ILE A 137 7.16 11.44 -18.97
N GLU A 138 7.85 11.69 -20.07
CA GLU A 138 7.51 11.15 -21.38
C GLU A 138 8.43 9.97 -21.70
N VAL A 139 7.85 8.82 -22.04
CA VAL A 139 8.59 7.57 -22.31
C VAL A 139 7.85 6.72 -23.34
N ASN A 140 8.59 5.95 -24.14
CA ASN A 140 7.99 4.95 -25.03
C ASN A 140 7.66 3.67 -24.22
N LEU A 141 6.45 3.15 -24.32
CA LEU A 141 6.00 1.97 -23.56
C LEU A 141 6.70 0.66 -23.95
N GLN A 142 7.39 0.62 -25.09
CA GLN A 142 8.22 -0.52 -25.52
C GLN A 142 9.56 -0.57 -24.77
N GLN A 143 9.95 0.51 -24.08
CA GLN A 143 11.15 0.52 -23.25
C GLN A 143 10.94 -0.37 -22.00
N THR A 144 12.06 -0.80 -21.41
CA THR A 144 12.06 -1.64 -20.22
C THR A 144 11.81 -0.85 -18.94
N GLY A 145 11.47 -1.55 -17.85
CA GLY A 145 11.42 -0.94 -16.52
C GLY A 145 12.76 -0.32 -16.11
N LEU A 146 13.89 -0.93 -16.48
CA LEU A 146 15.22 -0.38 -16.20
C LEU A 146 15.41 0.99 -16.83
N PHE A 147 14.99 1.16 -18.09
CA PHE A 147 15.09 2.44 -18.78
C PHE A 147 14.31 3.54 -18.06
N LEU A 148 13.07 3.26 -17.64
CA LEU A 148 12.25 4.21 -16.89
C LEU A 148 12.90 4.55 -15.54
N ARG A 149 13.42 3.54 -14.84
CA ARG A 149 14.07 3.69 -13.53
C ARG A 149 15.30 4.60 -13.62
N THR A 150 16.17 4.37 -14.60
CA THR A 150 17.36 5.18 -14.83
C THR A 150 16.99 6.64 -15.09
N LYS A 151 15.98 6.88 -15.95
CA LYS A 151 15.52 8.24 -16.25
C LYS A 151 14.99 8.96 -15.00
N ILE A 152 14.24 8.25 -14.15
CA ILE A 152 13.74 8.82 -12.89
C ILE A 152 14.90 9.02 -11.89
N ALA A 153 15.88 8.13 -11.86
CA ALA A 153 17.07 8.24 -11.01
C ALA A 153 17.89 9.49 -11.32
N GLU A 154 18.12 9.76 -12.61
CA GLU A 154 18.76 10.98 -13.10
C GLU A 154 17.97 12.23 -12.69
N MET A 155 16.64 12.22 -12.86
CA MET A 155 15.77 13.34 -12.44
C MET A 155 15.85 13.60 -10.93
N CYS A 156 15.81 12.53 -10.12
CA CYS A 156 15.88 12.60 -8.66
C CYS A 156 17.29 12.94 -8.14
N GLY A 157 18.34 12.66 -8.94
CA GLY A 157 19.74 12.74 -8.52
C GLY A 157 20.14 11.64 -7.54
N VAL A 158 19.62 10.42 -7.72
CA VAL A 158 19.91 9.24 -6.88
C VAL A 158 20.35 8.06 -7.74
N GLN A 159 20.88 7.01 -7.11
CA GLN A 159 21.26 5.79 -7.81
C GLN A 159 20.03 4.95 -8.20
N THR A 160 20.14 4.20 -9.29
CA THR A 160 19.02 3.44 -9.87
C THR A 160 18.47 2.37 -8.93
N GLU A 161 19.33 1.80 -8.09
CA GLU A 161 19.03 0.72 -7.15
C GLU A 161 18.12 1.19 -6.00
N ASN A 162 18.18 2.48 -5.69
CA ASN A 162 17.40 3.10 -4.62
C ASN A 162 15.98 3.47 -5.06
N ILE A 163 15.62 3.20 -6.32
CA ILE A 163 14.31 3.53 -6.87
C ILE A 163 13.48 2.26 -7.01
N LYS A 164 12.32 2.29 -6.38
CA LYS A 164 11.25 1.30 -6.58
C LYS A 164 10.06 1.98 -7.23
N MET A 165 9.54 1.38 -8.29
CA MET A 165 8.43 1.91 -9.07
C MET A 165 7.24 0.99 -8.96
N ILE A 166 6.09 1.54 -8.58
CA ILE A 166 4.84 0.80 -8.38
C ILE A 166 3.79 1.38 -9.33
N VAL A 167 3.11 0.50 -10.06
CA VAL A 167 2.00 0.84 -10.95
C VAL A 167 0.87 -0.16 -10.78
N SER A 168 -0.34 0.30 -10.49
CA SER A 168 -1.54 -0.55 -10.39
C SER A 168 -1.33 -1.73 -9.43
N GLY A 169 -0.77 -1.42 -8.27
CA GLY A 169 -0.50 -2.37 -7.20
C GLY A 169 0.58 -3.41 -7.48
N ARG A 170 1.47 -3.17 -8.46
CA ARG A 170 2.58 -4.07 -8.79
C ARG A 170 3.91 -3.32 -8.82
N LEU A 171 4.96 -3.96 -8.32
CA LEU A 171 6.32 -3.49 -8.50
C LEU A 171 6.76 -3.74 -9.94
N LEU A 172 7.35 -2.74 -10.59
CA LEU A 172 7.85 -2.89 -11.96
C LEU A 172 9.19 -3.67 -11.97
N SER A 173 9.26 -4.66 -12.85
CA SER A 173 10.47 -5.42 -13.22
C SER A 173 11.34 -4.63 -14.19
N ASP A 174 12.66 -4.83 -14.10
CA ASP A 174 13.65 -4.18 -14.96
C ASP A 174 13.74 -4.79 -16.36
N GLU A 175 13.39 -6.07 -16.47
CA GLU A 175 13.62 -6.90 -17.63
C GLU A 175 12.47 -6.77 -18.65
N GLN A 176 11.26 -6.55 -18.17
CA GLN A 176 10.06 -6.49 -19.00
C GLN A 176 9.79 -5.08 -19.54
N SER A 177 9.11 -5.00 -20.69
CA SER A 177 8.66 -3.71 -21.23
C SER A 177 7.58 -3.10 -20.33
N LEU A 178 7.43 -1.77 -20.35
CA LEU A 178 6.38 -1.08 -19.61
C LEU A 178 4.98 -1.52 -20.09
N CYS A 179 4.82 -1.75 -21.39
CA CYS A 179 3.59 -2.27 -22.00
C CYS A 179 3.18 -3.62 -21.42
N ASP A 180 4.12 -4.58 -21.35
CA ASP A 180 3.84 -5.95 -20.86
C ASP A 180 3.47 -5.95 -19.37
N GLN A 181 3.95 -4.95 -18.64
CA GLN A 181 3.66 -4.73 -17.23
C GLN A 181 2.37 -3.93 -16.98
N ASN A 182 1.51 -3.78 -18.01
CA ASN A 182 0.24 -3.04 -17.97
C ASN A 182 0.37 -1.53 -17.72
N VAL A 183 1.53 -0.92 -17.98
CA VAL A 183 1.68 0.53 -17.96
C VAL A 183 1.01 1.12 -19.20
N LYS A 184 0.15 2.12 -19.02
CA LYS A 184 -0.61 2.78 -20.08
C LYS A 184 -0.27 4.27 -20.15
N CYS A 185 -0.58 4.91 -21.27
CA CYS A 185 -0.48 6.37 -21.36
C CYS A 185 -1.38 7.03 -20.32
N ASN A 186 -0.82 7.99 -19.59
CA ASN A 186 -1.39 8.67 -18.42
C ASN A 186 -1.49 7.81 -17.15
N SER A 187 -0.81 6.65 -17.08
CA SER A 187 -0.66 5.92 -15.82
C SER A 187 0.08 6.77 -14.79
N LEU A 188 -0.30 6.60 -13.52
CA LEU A 188 0.47 7.08 -12.39
C LEU A 188 1.51 6.02 -12.02
N VAL A 189 2.74 6.45 -11.79
CA VAL A 189 3.83 5.65 -11.25
C VAL A 189 4.14 6.20 -9.87
N LEU A 190 3.91 5.40 -8.83
CA LEU A 190 4.41 5.69 -7.50
C LEU A 190 5.90 5.34 -7.47
N VAL A 191 6.72 6.33 -7.17
CA VAL A 191 8.17 6.20 -7.09
C VAL A 191 8.54 6.29 -5.62
N ILE A 192 9.11 5.21 -5.08
CA ILE A 192 9.67 5.20 -3.72
C ILE A 192 11.17 5.28 -3.85
N VAL A 193 11.74 6.33 -3.27
CA VAL A 193 13.19 6.51 -3.14
C VAL A 193 13.59 5.96 -1.77
N SER A 194 14.05 4.70 -1.77
CA SER A 194 14.38 3.94 -0.57
C SER A 194 15.83 4.08 -0.15
N GLN A 195 16.11 3.64 1.08
CA GLN A 195 17.47 3.39 1.59
C GLN A 195 17.91 1.93 1.42
N PHE A 196 17.01 1.05 0.98
CA PHE A 196 17.31 -0.37 0.83
C PHE A 196 18.33 -0.59 -0.26
N THR A 197 19.41 -1.28 0.09
CA THR A 197 20.22 -1.93 -0.92
C THR A 197 19.43 -3.14 -1.45
N PRO A 198 19.39 -3.40 -2.77
CA PRO A 198 18.85 -4.63 -3.33
C PRO A 198 19.43 -5.88 -2.65
N SER A 199 20.65 -5.73 -2.13
CA SER A 199 21.34 -6.70 -1.30
C SER A 199 20.54 -7.13 -0.08
N GLU A 200 19.76 -6.30 0.62
CA GLU A 200 19.04 -6.76 1.81
C GLU A 200 17.88 -7.72 1.50
N VAL A 201 17.17 -7.50 0.39
CA VAL A 201 16.10 -8.41 -0.06
C VAL A 201 16.71 -9.71 -0.57
N HIS A 202 17.82 -9.64 -1.31
CA HIS A 202 18.50 -10.80 -1.86
C HIS A 202 19.34 -11.56 -0.81
N ILE A 203 19.86 -10.87 0.21
CA ILE A 203 20.45 -11.46 1.41
C ILE A 203 19.36 -12.11 2.24
N MET A 204 18.16 -11.55 2.33
CA MET A 204 17.06 -12.23 3.02
C MET A 204 16.63 -13.48 2.26
N GLU A 205 16.53 -13.40 0.93
CA GLU A 205 16.26 -14.56 0.06
C GLU A 205 17.36 -15.63 0.19
N GLY A 206 18.63 -15.22 0.12
CA GLY A 206 19.81 -16.07 0.25
C GLY A 206 19.95 -16.65 1.65
N SER A 207 19.84 -15.85 2.70
CA SER A 207 19.93 -16.28 4.10
C SER A 207 18.76 -17.18 4.50
N MET A 208 17.56 -17.00 3.95
CA MET A 208 16.43 -17.90 4.18
C MET A 208 16.54 -19.18 3.34
N MET A 209 17.08 -19.10 2.12
CA MET A 209 17.42 -20.26 1.31
C MET A 209 18.56 -21.06 1.93
N ASP A 210 19.53 -20.40 2.56
CA ASP A 210 20.62 -20.99 3.32
C ASP A 210 20.07 -21.56 4.63
N LEU A 211 19.15 -20.91 5.34
CA LEU A 211 18.44 -21.56 6.47
C LEU A 211 17.65 -22.81 6.05
N ALA A 212 17.10 -22.82 4.82
CA ALA A 212 16.42 -23.99 4.27
C ALA A 212 17.40 -25.08 3.76
N ASN A 213 18.58 -24.69 3.24
CA ASN A 213 19.61 -25.57 2.68
C ASN A 213 20.59 -26.10 3.76
N SER A 214 21.07 -25.25 4.66
CA SER A 214 21.87 -25.59 5.84
C SER A 214 21.14 -26.52 6.80
N ARG A 215 19.81 -26.63 6.71
CA ARG A 215 19.03 -27.67 7.39
C ARG A 215 19.14 -29.05 6.75
N LYS A 216 19.20 -29.14 5.42
CA LYS A 216 19.50 -30.41 4.73
C LYS A 216 20.91 -30.89 5.03
N GLU A 217 21.87 -29.97 5.13
CA GLU A 217 23.24 -30.33 5.54
C GLU A 217 23.30 -30.76 7.01
N ALA A 218 22.53 -30.12 7.90
CA ALA A 218 22.38 -30.58 9.29
C ALA A 218 21.66 -31.94 9.42
N GLU A 219 20.67 -32.22 8.56
CA GLU A 219 19.97 -33.53 8.45
C GLU A 219 20.89 -34.64 7.94
N ILE A 220 21.74 -34.34 6.95
CA ILE A 220 22.73 -35.29 6.42
C ILE A 220 23.84 -35.55 7.46
N LEU A 221 24.21 -34.55 8.27
CA LEU A 221 25.14 -34.73 9.38
C LEU A 221 24.51 -35.41 10.61
N SER A 222 23.20 -35.26 10.84
CA SER A 222 22.48 -35.95 11.92
C SER A 222 22.13 -37.40 11.58
N SER A 223 22.20 -37.80 10.30
CA SER A 223 21.97 -39.18 9.85
C SER A 223 23.04 -40.21 10.27
N LYS A 224 24.01 -39.83 11.12
CA LYS A 224 24.99 -40.74 11.75
C LYS A 224 24.74 -41.04 13.23
N VAL A 225 23.56 -40.74 13.74
CA VAL A 225 23.13 -41.27 15.05
C VAL A 225 21.91 -42.14 14.83
N GLU A 226 22.19 -43.43 14.70
CA GLU A 226 21.22 -44.51 14.58
C GLU A 226 20.28 -44.55 15.80
N ASP A 227 19.04 -44.98 15.55
CA ASP A 227 18.02 -45.37 16.52
C ASP A 227 17.48 -44.30 17.47
N SER A 228 16.56 -43.48 16.96
CA SER A 228 15.29 -43.20 17.67
C SER A 228 14.28 -42.52 16.75
N SER A 229 13.03 -42.93 16.89
CA SER A 229 11.85 -42.41 16.22
C SER A 229 11.60 -40.95 16.61
N ASP A 230 12.03 -40.00 15.79
CA ASP A 230 11.55 -38.62 15.89
C ASP A 230 11.58 -37.92 14.52
N ASP A 231 10.49 -38.07 13.76
CA ASP A 231 10.14 -37.21 12.64
C ASP A 231 9.84 -35.81 13.16
N THR A 232 10.86 -34.97 13.40
CA THR A 232 10.65 -33.55 13.70
C THR A 232 11.25 -32.65 12.62
N PRO A 233 10.54 -32.43 11.49
CA PRO A 233 10.91 -31.42 10.51
C PRO A 233 10.60 -30.02 11.09
N PHE A 234 11.65 -29.25 11.37
CA PHE A 234 11.61 -27.95 12.05
C PHE A 234 10.96 -26.79 11.24
N LEU A 235 10.13 -27.06 10.22
CA LEU A 235 9.17 -26.09 9.66
C LEU A 235 8.05 -26.84 8.91
N GLU A 236 7.20 -27.53 9.66
CA GLU A 236 6.00 -28.13 9.07
C GLU A 236 5.01 -27.00 8.75
N ILE A 237 4.88 -26.66 7.47
CA ILE A 237 3.88 -25.69 7.00
C ILE A 237 2.51 -26.32 7.23
N THR A 238 1.75 -25.74 8.15
CA THR A 238 0.41 -26.19 8.49
C THR A 238 -0.66 -25.26 7.90
N ASP A 239 -1.84 -25.81 7.66
CA ASP A 239 -3.03 -25.04 7.32
C ASP A 239 -3.57 -24.31 8.58
N GLN A 240 -4.63 -23.53 8.42
CA GLN A 240 -5.30 -22.83 9.52
C GLN A 240 -5.92 -23.76 10.60
N ASN A 241 -5.88 -25.07 10.40
CA ASN A 241 -6.32 -26.09 11.35
C ASN A 241 -5.13 -26.81 12.02
N GLY A 242 -3.89 -26.40 11.75
CA GLY A 242 -2.68 -27.08 12.23
C GLY A 242 -2.36 -28.38 11.48
N ARG A 243 -2.99 -28.64 10.32
CA ARG A 243 -2.73 -29.85 9.52
C ARG A 243 -1.60 -29.61 8.53
N PRO A 244 -0.66 -30.55 8.39
CA PRO A 244 0.47 -30.35 7.49
C PRO A 244 0.06 -30.29 6.02
N LEU A 245 0.53 -29.27 5.32
CA LEU A 245 0.32 -29.08 3.89
C LEU A 245 1.39 -29.83 3.09
N LYS A 246 0.95 -30.80 2.28
CA LYS A 246 1.83 -31.49 1.32
C LYS A 246 2.09 -30.60 0.10
N LEU A 247 3.14 -29.80 0.19
CA LEU A 247 3.51 -28.83 -0.84
C LEU A 247 4.74 -29.27 -1.65
N PRO A 248 4.77 -29.00 -2.98
CA PRO A 248 6.00 -29.07 -3.77
C PRO A 248 7.11 -28.20 -3.17
N ALA A 249 8.37 -28.58 -3.37
CA ALA A 249 9.51 -27.83 -2.81
C ALA A 249 9.56 -26.36 -3.27
N SER A 250 9.14 -26.08 -4.51
CA SER A 250 9.05 -24.71 -5.04
C SER A 250 8.01 -23.86 -4.30
N GLU A 251 6.82 -24.40 -4.04
CA GLU A 251 5.76 -23.71 -3.31
C GLU A 251 6.11 -23.53 -1.83
N LYS A 252 6.75 -24.53 -1.20
CA LYS A 252 7.27 -24.38 0.17
C LYS A 252 8.25 -23.22 0.28
N LYS A 253 9.16 -23.09 -0.69
CA LYS A 253 10.14 -22.00 -0.73
C LYS A 253 9.43 -20.64 -0.91
N ALA A 254 8.54 -20.53 -1.89
CA ALA A 254 7.81 -19.30 -2.16
C ALA A 254 6.99 -18.86 -0.93
N LEU A 255 6.28 -19.80 -0.31
CA LEU A 255 5.46 -19.53 0.88
C LEU A 255 6.30 -19.09 2.08
N ALA A 256 7.39 -19.79 2.38
CA ALA A 256 8.29 -19.41 3.48
C ALA A 256 8.89 -18.02 3.27
N PHE A 257 9.30 -17.71 2.02
CA PHE A 257 9.85 -16.41 1.68
C PHE A 257 8.79 -15.30 1.78
N ALA A 258 7.57 -15.54 1.31
CA ALA A 258 6.44 -14.62 1.44
C ALA A 258 6.11 -14.30 2.91
N MET A 259 6.12 -15.32 3.78
CA MET A 259 5.90 -15.14 5.22
C MET A 259 6.99 -14.29 5.88
N ALA A 260 8.25 -14.50 5.52
CA ALA A 260 9.37 -13.74 6.05
C ALA A 260 9.33 -12.26 5.62
N LEU A 261 9.03 -12.01 4.34
CA LEU A 261 8.82 -10.67 3.81
C LEU A 261 7.66 -9.96 4.51
N ASN A 262 6.55 -10.66 4.76
CA ASN A 262 5.41 -10.11 5.48
C ASN A 262 5.78 -9.70 6.92
N GLU A 263 6.47 -10.56 7.67
CA GLU A 263 6.89 -10.23 9.05
C GLU A 263 7.86 -9.04 9.08
N LYS A 264 8.81 -9.01 8.13
CA LYS A 264 9.72 -7.86 7.98
C LYS A 264 8.97 -6.58 7.61
N GLY A 265 8.00 -6.66 6.68
CA GLY A 265 7.12 -5.56 6.31
C GLY A 265 6.32 -5.03 7.50
N ARG A 266 5.78 -5.92 8.34
CA ARG A 266 5.08 -5.56 9.59
C ARG A 266 5.98 -4.87 10.60
N SER A 267 7.27 -5.21 10.65
CA SER A 267 8.25 -4.47 11.47
C SER A 267 8.36 -3.00 11.03
N TYR A 268 8.35 -2.72 9.72
CA TYR A 268 8.34 -1.35 9.21
C TYR A 268 7.00 -0.63 9.45
N LEU A 269 5.86 -1.35 9.37
CA LEU A 269 4.56 -0.79 9.75
C LEU A 269 4.54 -0.32 11.21
N LYS A 270 5.10 -1.11 12.14
CA LYS A 270 5.24 -0.72 13.56
C LYS A 270 6.09 0.54 13.74
N GLN A 271 7.09 0.74 12.87
CA GLN A 271 7.94 1.92 12.84
C GLN A 271 7.33 3.11 12.06
N LYS A 272 6.12 2.95 11.51
CA LYS A 272 5.43 3.92 10.63
C LYS A 272 6.20 4.25 9.34
N ASP A 273 7.14 3.40 8.93
CA ASP A 273 7.81 3.51 7.63
C ASP A 273 6.98 2.77 6.57
N TYR A 274 5.89 3.42 6.16
CA TYR A 274 4.92 2.85 5.24
C TYR A 274 5.46 2.67 3.82
N SER A 275 6.44 3.49 3.41
CA SER A 275 7.10 3.39 2.10
C SER A 275 7.89 2.09 2.00
N SER A 276 8.71 1.82 3.02
CA SER A 276 9.51 0.60 3.12
C SER A 276 8.64 -0.64 3.29
N ALA A 277 7.62 -0.55 4.15
CA ALA A 277 6.66 -1.63 4.34
C ALA A 277 5.95 -2.00 3.02
N LEU A 278 5.48 -1.01 2.24
CA LEU A 278 4.75 -1.27 1.01
C LEU A 278 5.57 -2.07 0.00
N ILE A 279 6.86 -1.79 -0.14
CA ILE A 279 7.74 -2.51 -1.07
C ILE A 279 7.81 -4.00 -0.67
N LEU A 280 8.09 -4.29 0.60
CA LEU A 280 8.23 -5.66 1.09
C LEU A 280 6.91 -6.44 1.04
N LEU A 281 5.80 -5.77 1.34
CA LEU A 281 4.47 -6.39 1.29
C LEU A 281 4.02 -6.70 -0.13
N LEU A 282 4.34 -5.84 -1.11
CA LEU A 282 4.08 -6.11 -2.52
C LEU A 282 4.93 -7.27 -3.06
N GLU A 283 6.18 -7.39 -2.60
CA GLU A 283 7.02 -8.53 -2.92
C GLU A 283 6.46 -9.82 -2.30
N ALA A 284 6.04 -9.76 -1.03
CA ALA A 284 5.37 -10.89 -0.35
C ALA A 284 4.13 -11.34 -1.13
N ASP A 285 3.27 -10.40 -1.56
CA ASP A 285 2.08 -10.67 -2.38
C ASP A 285 2.43 -11.35 -3.72
N SER A 286 3.52 -10.95 -4.36
CA SER A 286 4.04 -11.59 -5.58
C SER A 286 4.43 -13.06 -5.33
N GLU A 287 5.14 -13.32 -4.23
CA GLU A 287 5.55 -14.67 -3.83
C GLU A 287 4.37 -15.55 -3.43
N PHE A 288 3.38 -15.01 -2.69
CA PHE A 288 2.14 -15.71 -2.40
C PHE A 288 1.43 -16.14 -3.69
N LYS A 289 1.37 -15.27 -4.71
CA LYS A 289 0.73 -15.57 -6.00
C LYS A 289 1.42 -16.67 -6.82
N LYS A 290 2.63 -17.11 -6.44
CA LYS A 290 3.28 -18.30 -7.02
C LYS A 290 2.72 -19.61 -6.46
N CYS A 291 2.01 -19.57 -5.33
CA CYS A 291 1.36 -20.72 -4.72
C CYS A 291 -0.04 -20.95 -5.34
N ARG A 292 -0.48 -22.21 -5.38
CA ARG A 292 -1.84 -22.57 -5.82
C ARG A 292 -2.94 -21.93 -4.95
N SER A 293 -4.08 -21.64 -5.58
CA SER A 293 -5.24 -20.97 -4.96
C SER A 293 -5.72 -21.63 -3.67
N ASP A 294 -5.65 -22.95 -3.60
CA ASP A 294 -6.15 -23.70 -2.44
C ASP A 294 -5.34 -23.38 -1.17
N ILE A 295 -4.02 -23.17 -1.31
CA ILE A 295 -3.14 -22.77 -0.21
C ILE A 295 -3.42 -21.34 0.21
N LEU A 296 -3.60 -20.44 -0.77
CA LEU A 296 -3.92 -19.04 -0.51
C LEU A 296 -5.25 -18.88 0.22
N SER A 297 -6.21 -19.79 -0.02
CA SER A 297 -7.47 -19.85 0.72
C SER A 297 -7.38 -20.56 2.07
N ALA A 298 -6.32 -21.36 2.29
CA ALA A 298 -6.10 -22.11 3.53
C ALA A 298 -5.24 -21.35 4.56
N VAL A 299 -4.57 -20.28 4.15
CA VAL A 299 -3.64 -19.51 5.00
C VAL A 299 -4.13 -18.07 5.12
N ASP A 300 -4.31 -17.59 6.35
CA ASP A 300 -4.78 -16.23 6.66
C ASP A 300 -3.74 -15.14 6.37
N ASN A 301 -2.45 -15.50 6.35
CA ASN A 301 -1.35 -14.59 6.02
C ASN A 301 -1.56 -13.85 4.69
N PHE A 302 -2.16 -14.49 3.68
CA PHE A 302 -2.39 -13.83 2.39
C PHE A 302 -3.43 -12.70 2.48
N ALA A 303 -4.52 -12.91 3.23
CA ALA A 303 -5.52 -11.88 3.50
C ALA A 303 -4.91 -10.72 4.33
N LEU A 304 -4.10 -11.06 5.33
CA LEU A 304 -3.42 -10.07 6.16
C LEU A 304 -2.45 -9.20 5.38
N VAL A 305 -1.67 -9.78 4.46
CA VAL A 305 -0.77 -9.01 3.57
C VAL A 305 -1.57 -8.03 2.70
N ASN A 306 -2.68 -8.47 2.12
CA ASN A 306 -3.54 -7.60 1.31
C ASN A 306 -4.10 -6.44 2.13
N LEU A 307 -4.50 -6.68 3.38
CA LEU A 307 -4.95 -5.63 4.29
C LEU A 307 -3.83 -4.65 4.66
N ASP A 308 -2.64 -5.16 4.94
CA ASP A 308 -1.46 -4.36 5.27
C ASP A 308 -1.02 -3.47 4.08
N ILE A 309 -1.14 -3.97 2.83
CA ILE A 309 -0.91 -3.17 1.61
C ILE A 309 -1.93 -2.03 1.49
N VAL A 310 -3.22 -2.30 1.72
CA VAL A 310 -4.26 -1.28 1.69
C VAL A 310 -4.00 -0.20 2.76
N TRP A 311 -3.56 -0.61 3.95
CA TRP A 311 -3.15 0.31 5.00
C TRP A 311 -2.00 1.21 4.54
N CYS A 312 -0.97 0.64 3.92
CA CYS A 312 0.10 1.43 3.31
C CYS A 312 -0.42 2.44 2.28
N TYR A 313 -1.33 2.06 1.37
CA TYR A 313 -1.92 3.01 0.41
C TYR A 313 -2.62 4.17 1.08
N GLN A 314 -3.37 3.90 2.15
CA GLN A 314 -4.05 4.94 2.93
C GLN A 314 -3.04 5.89 3.57
N GLN A 315 -2.02 5.36 4.24
CA GLN A 315 -1.02 6.17 4.95
C GLN A 315 -0.16 7.00 4.00
N LEU A 316 0.13 6.47 2.81
CA LEU A 316 0.86 7.20 1.75
C LEU A 316 -0.03 8.16 0.95
N GLN A 317 -1.32 8.25 1.28
CA GLN A 317 -2.34 9.04 0.57
C GLN A 317 -2.35 8.74 -0.93
N ASN A 318 -2.17 7.47 -1.30
CA ASN A 318 -2.13 7.03 -2.68
C ASN A 318 -3.54 6.72 -3.20
N ILE A 319 -4.31 7.78 -3.43
CA ILE A 319 -5.71 7.73 -3.84
C ILE A 319 -5.88 7.03 -5.21
N ASP A 320 -4.86 7.06 -6.05
CA ASP A 320 -4.94 6.48 -7.40
C ASP A 320 -4.87 4.94 -7.40
N GLU A 321 -4.40 4.32 -6.31
CA GLU A 321 -4.43 2.86 -6.11
C GLU A 321 -5.73 2.37 -5.45
N LEU A 322 -6.73 3.24 -5.26
CA LEU A 322 -8.05 2.84 -4.73
C LEU A 322 -8.70 1.67 -5.49
N PRO A 323 -8.62 1.57 -6.84
CA PRO A 323 -9.18 0.42 -7.55
C PRO A 323 -8.48 -0.91 -7.24
N ASP A 324 -7.19 -0.86 -6.90
CA ASP A 324 -6.46 -2.04 -6.44
C ASP A 324 -6.79 -2.33 -4.97
N ALA A 325 -6.85 -1.29 -4.13
CA ALA A 325 -7.24 -1.40 -2.74
C ALA A 325 -8.62 -2.05 -2.57
N ASP A 326 -9.61 -1.68 -3.39
CA ASP A 326 -10.95 -2.26 -3.40
C ASP A 326 -10.92 -3.78 -3.68
N LYS A 327 -10.19 -4.19 -4.71
CA LYS A 327 -10.00 -5.62 -5.03
C LYS A 327 -9.33 -6.38 -3.89
N ARG A 328 -8.29 -5.79 -3.28
CA ARG A 328 -7.57 -6.39 -2.16
C ARG A 328 -8.46 -6.53 -0.93
N LEU A 329 -9.24 -5.50 -0.60
CA LEU A 329 -10.22 -5.55 0.49
C LEU A 329 -11.27 -6.63 0.25
N LYS A 330 -11.73 -6.81 -1.00
CA LYS A 330 -12.66 -7.89 -1.34
C LYS A 330 -12.04 -9.27 -1.13
N ILE A 331 -10.78 -9.46 -1.54
CA ILE A 331 -10.02 -10.69 -1.26
C ILE A 331 -9.92 -10.93 0.26
N CYS A 332 -9.58 -9.90 1.04
CA CYS A 332 -9.52 -10.01 2.50
C CYS A 332 -10.85 -10.44 3.10
N GLU A 333 -11.95 -9.79 2.69
CA GLU A 333 -13.30 -10.09 3.15
C GLU A 333 -13.67 -11.55 2.86
N ASP A 334 -13.44 -12.02 1.62
CA ASP A 334 -13.78 -13.38 1.21
C ASP A 334 -12.93 -14.41 1.99
N CYS A 335 -11.63 -14.17 2.16
CA CYS A 335 -10.74 -15.03 2.96
C CYS A 335 -11.14 -15.05 4.44
N PHE A 336 -11.52 -13.92 5.02
CA PHE A 336 -11.95 -13.86 6.43
C PHE A 336 -13.30 -14.53 6.65
N HIS A 337 -14.25 -14.41 5.71
CA HIS A 337 -15.50 -15.16 5.77
C HIS A 337 -15.24 -16.66 5.74
N GLN A 338 -14.35 -17.12 4.85
CA GLN A 338 -13.99 -18.54 4.77
C GLN A 338 -13.25 -19.01 6.03
N SER A 339 -12.40 -18.17 6.61
CA SER A 339 -11.56 -18.53 7.77
C SER A 339 -12.33 -18.49 9.09
N TYR A 340 -13.18 -17.49 9.30
CA TYR A 340 -13.83 -17.22 10.59
C TYR A 340 -15.35 -17.44 10.61
N GLY A 341 -15.97 -17.60 9.44
CA GLY A 341 -17.44 -17.65 9.29
C GLY A 341 -18.06 -16.26 9.27
N ALA A 342 -19.28 -16.15 8.73
CA ALA A 342 -19.98 -14.87 8.57
C ALA A 342 -20.22 -14.12 9.91
N ASN A 343 -20.32 -14.87 11.01
CA ASN A 343 -20.51 -14.32 12.36
C ASN A 343 -19.30 -14.52 13.27
N LEU A 344 -18.10 -14.71 12.71
CA LEU A 344 -16.90 -15.01 13.49
C LEU A 344 -17.07 -16.25 14.40
N GLU A 345 -17.88 -17.20 13.94
CA GLU A 345 -18.25 -18.44 14.64
C GLU A 345 -17.01 -19.19 15.14
N ARG A 346 -15.93 -19.14 14.36
CA ARG A 346 -14.67 -19.81 14.72
C ARG A 346 -13.92 -19.10 15.85
N LEU A 347 -13.93 -17.77 15.88
CA LEU A 347 -13.34 -16.99 16.98
C LEU A 347 -14.13 -17.14 18.28
N THR A 348 -15.46 -17.25 18.18
CA THR A 348 -16.33 -17.51 19.33
C THR A 348 -16.10 -18.91 19.90
N LEU A 349 -15.91 -19.94 19.05
CA LEU A 349 -15.54 -21.29 19.49
C LEU A 349 -14.16 -21.38 20.15
N MET A 350 -13.19 -20.58 19.69
CA MET A 350 -11.85 -20.55 20.30
C MET A 350 -11.86 -19.87 21.67
N LYS A 351 -12.58 -18.74 21.83
CA LYS A 351 -12.75 -18.10 23.15
C LYS A 351 -13.43 -18.98 24.20
N VAL A 352 -14.27 -19.93 23.77
CA VAL A 352 -14.95 -20.87 24.67
C VAL A 352 -14.04 -22.03 25.10
N ARG A 353 -12.95 -22.30 24.39
CA ARG A 353 -11.95 -23.32 24.79
C ARG A 353 -10.91 -22.82 25.79
N ASP A 354 -10.73 -21.51 25.89
CA ASP A 354 -9.80 -20.86 26.82
C ASP A 354 -10.49 -20.42 28.14
N LEU A 355 -11.73 -20.86 28.37
CA LEU A 355 -12.50 -20.75 29.62
C LEU A 355 -12.76 -22.16 30.16
#